data_AF-A0A2D7AXB8-F1
#
_entry.id   AF-A0A2D7AXB8-F1
#
_cell.length_a   1.000
_cell.length_b   1.000
_cell.length_c   1.000
_cell.angle_alpha   90.00
_cell.angle_beta   90.00
_cell.angle_gamma   90.00
#
_symmetry.space_group_name_H-M   'P 1'
#
loop_
_entity.id
_entity.type
_entity.pdbx_description
1 polymer ?
#
loop_
_entity_poly.entity_id
_entity_poly.type
_entity_poly.pdbx_seq_one_letter_code
_entity_poly.pdbx_strand_id
1 'polypeptide(L)'
;NEYTREKTPLDWAMVQNNLGAILFAIGEQGDDLALAQAVVAYREALKELTRDRSPSDWAMTQYNLGLALAAMDEENGGETLEEAIVAFRLALSERTRERDPVKWAFTQYNLGVAILAFEERGNRSGGSEAVDALSSALGVFAAEQMQVEHDTALLALRRAQLLTGKLPVEAR
;
A
#
# COMPACT_ATOMS: atom_id res chain seq x y z
N ASN A 1 -28.58 -12.00 14.59
CA ASN A 1 -28.34 -10.53 14.69
C ASN A 1 -27.91 -10.04 13.33
N GLU A 2 -28.63 -9.07 12.76
CA GLU A 2 -28.27 -8.46 11.46
C GLU A 2 -27.11 -7.48 11.64
N TYR A 3 -26.07 -7.62 10.83
CA TYR A 3 -24.99 -6.65 10.71
C TYR A 3 -25.37 -5.61 9.66
N THR A 4 -26.08 -4.55 10.06
CA THR A 4 -26.39 -3.41 9.17
C THR A 4 -25.59 -2.19 9.58
N ARG A 5 -25.31 -1.30 8.62
CA ARG A 5 -24.61 -0.03 8.85
C ARG A 5 -25.27 0.80 9.96
N GLU A 6 -26.59 0.75 10.08
CA GLU A 6 -27.36 1.52 11.06
C GLU A 6 -27.33 0.92 12.47
N LYS A 7 -27.30 -0.42 12.60
CA LYS A 7 -27.37 -1.10 13.91
C LYS A 7 -26.00 -1.39 14.50
N THR A 8 -25.02 -1.71 13.65
CA THR A 8 -23.66 -2.12 14.03
C THR A 8 -22.64 -1.57 13.03
N PRO A 9 -22.40 -0.24 12.99
CA PRO A 9 -21.62 0.40 11.93
C PRO A 9 -20.19 -0.12 11.81
N LEU A 10 -19.51 -0.41 12.93
CA LEU A 10 -18.14 -0.92 12.91
C LEU A 10 -18.07 -2.37 12.41
N ASP A 11 -18.96 -3.25 12.90
CA ASP A 11 -19.01 -4.64 12.44
C ASP A 11 -19.37 -4.72 10.95
N TRP A 12 -20.32 -3.89 10.50
CA TRP A 12 -20.67 -3.80 9.08
C TRP A 12 -19.47 -3.35 8.24
N ALA A 13 -18.70 -2.36 8.71
CA ALA A 13 -17.53 -1.89 8.00
C ALA A 13 -16.39 -2.91 7.97
N MET A 14 -16.22 -3.70 9.03
CA MET A 14 -15.31 -4.85 9.02
C MET A 14 -15.74 -5.90 7.99
N VAL A 15 -17.04 -6.17 7.86
CA VAL A 15 -17.55 -7.06 6.79
C VAL A 15 -17.23 -6.49 5.41
N GLN A 16 -17.40 -5.18 5.19
CA GLN A 16 -17.00 -4.52 3.93
C GLN A 16 -15.49 -4.63 3.67
N ASN A 17 -14.66 -4.41 4.69
CA ASN A 17 -13.21 -4.59 4.56
C ASN A 17 -12.84 -6.03 4.18
N ASN A 18 -13.48 -7.03 4.79
CA ASN A 18 -13.23 -8.43 4.48
C ASN A 18 -13.73 -8.80 3.07
N LEU A 19 -14.88 -8.26 2.65
CA LEU A 19 -15.38 -8.40 1.28
C LEU A 19 -14.37 -7.81 0.28
N GLY A 20 -13.85 -6.61 0.57
CA GLY A 20 -12.80 -5.99 -0.24
C GLY A 20 -11.56 -6.87 -0.36
N ALA A 21 -11.12 -7.52 0.73
CA ALA A 21 -9.97 -8.42 0.71
C ALA A 21 -10.18 -9.65 -0.18
N ILE A 22 -11.37 -10.24 -0.15
CA ILE A 22 -11.72 -11.38 -1.01
C ILE A 22 -11.77 -10.94 -2.48
N LEU A 23 -12.41 -9.80 -2.76
CA LEU A 23 -12.50 -9.24 -4.11
C LEU A 23 -11.12 -8.88 -4.67
N PHE A 24 -10.24 -8.32 -3.85
CA PHE A 24 -8.86 -8.03 -4.23
C PHE A 24 -8.13 -9.31 -4.67
N ALA A 25 -8.20 -10.38 -3.87
CA ALA A 25 -7.56 -11.65 -4.22
C ALA A 25 -8.14 -12.33 -5.49
N ILE A 26 -9.40 -12.06 -5.82
CA ILE A 26 -10.00 -12.47 -7.11
C ILE A 26 -9.45 -11.59 -8.23
N GLY A 27 -9.40 -10.29 -7.99
CA GLY A 27 -8.90 -9.30 -8.93
C GLY A 27 -7.44 -9.51 -9.33
N GLU A 28 -6.58 -9.86 -8.38
CA GLU A 28 -5.18 -10.22 -8.64
C GLU A 28 -5.00 -11.43 -9.57
N GLN A 29 -6.06 -12.20 -9.85
CA GLN A 29 -6.05 -13.29 -10.82
C GLN A 29 -6.49 -12.85 -12.23
N GLY A 30 -6.61 -11.54 -12.46
CA GLY A 30 -6.98 -10.93 -13.75
C GLY A 30 -8.48 -10.63 -13.88
N ASP A 31 -9.12 -10.20 -12.80
CA ASP A 31 -10.52 -9.74 -12.81
C ASP A 31 -10.60 -8.26 -12.39
N ASP A 32 -10.48 -7.37 -13.38
CA ASP A 32 -10.49 -5.91 -13.21
C ASP A 32 -11.78 -5.44 -12.51
N LEU A 33 -12.91 -6.12 -12.76
CA LEU A 33 -14.19 -5.79 -12.12
C LEU A 33 -14.13 -6.10 -10.63
N ALA A 34 -13.52 -7.22 -10.24
CA ALA A 34 -13.31 -7.55 -8.84
C ALA A 34 -12.37 -6.55 -8.15
N LEU A 35 -11.30 -6.09 -8.81
CA LEU A 35 -10.44 -5.02 -8.28
C LEU A 35 -11.22 -3.72 -8.04
N ALA A 36 -12.02 -3.29 -9.02
CA ALA A 36 -12.87 -2.10 -8.88
C ALA A 36 -13.88 -2.24 -7.73
N GLN A 37 -14.48 -3.42 -7.56
CA GLN A 37 -15.38 -3.70 -6.45
C GLN A 37 -14.65 -3.73 -5.10
N ALA A 38 -13.40 -4.18 -5.05
CA ALA A 38 -12.59 -4.16 -3.83
C ALA A 38 -12.37 -2.71 -3.36
N VAL A 39 -11.99 -1.82 -4.29
CA VAL A 39 -11.84 -0.37 -4.01
C VAL A 39 -13.13 0.23 -3.45
N VAL A 40 -14.29 -0.10 -4.03
CA VAL A 40 -15.59 0.36 -3.51
C VAL A 40 -15.83 -0.15 -2.09
N ALA A 41 -15.61 -1.44 -1.83
CA ALA A 41 -15.83 -2.05 -0.52
C ALA A 41 -14.93 -1.41 0.56
N TYR A 42 -13.65 -1.18 0.27
CA TYR A 42 -12.75 -0.50 1.20
C TYR A 42 -13.16 0.96 1.47
N ARG A 43 -13.57 1.70 0.43
CA ARG A 43 -14.06 3.09 0.60
C ARG A 43 -15.33 3.13 1.44
N GLU A 44 -16.25 2.17 1.28
CA GLU A 44 -17.43 2.06 2.14
C GLU A 44 -17.06 1.75 3.59
N ALA A 45 -16.11 0.83 3.82
CA ALA A 45 -15.62 0.54 5.16
C ALA A 45 -15.01 1.77 5.84
N LEU A 46 -14.23 2.57 5.11
CA LEU A 46 -13.58 3.81 5.60
C LEU A 46 -14.56 4.94 5.95
N LYS A 47 -15.86 4.83 5.61
CA LYS A 47 -16.87 5.79 6.09
C LYS A 47 -17.17 5.62 7.57
N GLU A 48 -17.04 4.40 8.10
CA GLU A 48 -17.32 4.08 9.50
C GLU A 48 -16.04 3.80 10.29
N LEU A 49 -15.08 3.09 9.68
CA LEU A 49 -13.72 2.95 10.19
C LEU A 49 -13.01 4.28 9.98
N THR A 50 -12.84 5.02 11.06
CA THR A 50 -12.14 6.30 11.07
C THR A 50 -10.91 6.20 11.95
N ARG A 51 -9.91 7.06 11.71
CA ARG A 51 -8.70 7.12 12.50
C ARG A 51 -8.98 7.24 14.01
N ASP A 52 -9.97 8.05 14.39
CA ASP A 52 -10.29 8.32 15.80
C ASP A 52 -11.02 7.15 16.48
N ARG A 53 -11.88 6.43 15.74
CA ARG A 53 -12.71 5.35 16.32
C ARG A 53 -12.00 4.01 16.35
N SER A 54 -11.26 3.69 15.29
CA SER A 54 -10.63 2.39 15.08
C SER A 54 -9.31 2.59 14.31
N PRO A 55 -8.27 3.19 14.94
CA PRO A 55 -7.05 3.60 14.24
C PRO A 55 -6.34 2.45 13.52
N SER A 56 -6.27 1.28 14.17
CA SER A 56 -5.64 0.09 13.59
C SER A 56 -6.40 -0.44 12.37
N ASP A 57 -7.72 -0.56 12.46
CA ASP A 57 -8.55 -1.05 11.35
C ASP A 57 -8.59 -0.04 10.21
N TRP A 58 -8.70 1.25 10.51
CA TRP A 58 -8.61 2.32 9.53
C TRP A 58 -7.29 2.25 8.76
N ALA A 59 -6.15 2.11 9.44
CA ALA A 59 -4.85 2.01 8.79
C ALA A 59 -4.70 0.74 7.95
N MET A 60 -5.29 -0.38 8.41
CA MET A 60 -5.34 -1.62 7.64
C MET A 60 -6.16 -1.45 6.36
N THR A 61 -7.35 -0.86 6.45
CA THR A 61 -8.22 -0.64 5.29
C THR A 61 -7.61 0.36 4.32
N GLN A 62 -6.93 1.42 4.79
CA GLN A 62 -6.17 2.33 3.93
C GLN A 62 -5.04 1.61 3.18
N TYR A 63 -4.30 0.74 3.87
CA TYR A 63 -3.27 -0.07 3.22
C TYR A 63 -3.85 -0.98 2.13
N ASN A 64 -4.96 -1.67 2.43
CA ASN A 64 -5.61 -2.55 1.46
C ASN A 64 -6.21 -1.79 0.26
N LEU A 65 -6.76 -0.60 0.50
CA LEU A 65 -7.20 0.31 -0.55
C LEU A 65 -6.03 0.70 -1.47
N GLY A 66 -4.87 1.03 -0.88
CA GLY A 66 -3.65 1.33 -1.63
C GLY A 66 -3.20 0.17 -2.52
N LEU A 67 -3.24 -1.06 -2.02
CA LEU A 67 -2.92 -2.26 -2.82
C LEU A 67 -3.86 -2.43 -4.01
N ALA A 68 -5.18 -2.33 -3.77
CA ALA A 68 -6.17 -2.48 -4.83
C ALA A 68 -6.03 -1.40 -5.91
N LEU A 69 -5.81 -0.15 -5.51
CA LEU A 69 -5.59 0.97 -6.44
C LEU A 69 -4.29 0.80 -7.24
N ALA A 70 -3.22 0.31 -6.61
CA ALA A 70 -1.96 0.03 -7.30
C ALA A 70 -2.10 -1.10 -8.33
N ALA A 71 -2.83 -2.17 -7.99
CA ALA A 71 -3.11 -3.26 -8.93
C ALA A 71 -3.95 -2.80 -10.13
N MET A 72 -4.97 -1.96 -9.91
CA MET A 72 -5.77 -1.38 -11.00
C MET A 72 -4.96 -0.51 -11.96
N ASP A 73 -3.81 0.03 -11.53
CA ASP A 73 -2.98 0.89 -12.37
C ASP A 73 -2.27 0.13 -13.49
N GLU A 74 -1.86 -1.11 -13.21
CA GLU A 74 -1.23 -1.98 -14.20
C GLU A 74 -2.15 -2.16 -15.43
N GLU A 75 -3.46 -2.09 -15.21
CA GLU A 75 -4.51 -2.26 -16.21
C GLU A 75 -5.01 -0.92 -16.81
N ASN A 76 -5.08 0.16 -16.01
CA ASN A 76 -5.78 1.41 -16.41
C ASN A 76 -4.87 2.61 -16.72
N GLY A 77 -3.55 2.44 -16.75
CA GLY A 77 -2.70 3.42 -17.43
C GLY A 77 -2.25 4.64 -16.64
N GLY A 78 -2.26 4.62 -15.30
CA GLY A 78 -1.62 5.68 -14.48
C GLY A 78 -2.55 6.37 -13.48
N GLU A 79 -3.86 6.23 -13.63
CA GLU A 79 -4.84 7.12 -13.00
C GLU A 79 -5.01 6.86 -11.50
N THR A 80 -4.74 5.65 -11.02
CA THR A 80 -5.01 5.24 -9.63
C THR A 80 -3.78 5.30 -8.72
N LEU A 81 -2.58 5.48 -9.26
CA LEU A 81 -1.33 5.49 -8.46
C LEU A 81 -1.26 6.66 -7.47
N GLU A 82 -1.71 7.84 -7.86
CA GLU A 82 -1.69 9.00 -6.94
C GLU A 82 -2.55 8.74 -5.70
N GLU A 83 -3.71 8.11 -5.90
CA GLU A 83 -4.60 7.72 -4.80
C GLU A 83 -4.00 6.57 -3.97
N ALA A 84 -3.34 5.59 -4.59
CA ALA A 84 -2.63 4.53 -3.89
C ALA A 84 -1.54 5.08 -2.97
N ILE A 85 -0.73 6.03 -3.46
CA ILE A 85 0.31 6.72 -2.71
C ILE A 85 -0.29 7.44 -1.49
N VAL A 86 -1.40 8.14 -1.67
CA VAL A 86 -2.12 8.80 -0.57
C VAL A 86 -2.60 7.78 0.47
N ALA A 87 -3.21 6.68 0.03
CA ALA A 87 -3.71 5.63 0.92
C ALA A 87 -2.59 4.98 1.75
N PHE A 88 -1.44 4.68 1.15
CA PHE A 88 -0.27 4.17 1.88
C PHE A 88 0.28 5.17 2.90
N ARG A 89 0.38 6.46 2.54
CA ARG A 89 0.79 7.51 3.49
C ARG A 89 -0.17 7.64 4.67
N LEU A 90 -1.48 7.52 4.43
CA LEU A 90 -2.49 7.49 5.49
C LEU A 90 -2.29 6.28 6.41
N ALA A 91 -2.06 5.09 5.86
CA ALA A 91 -1.76 3.90 6.65
C ALA A 91 -0.49 4.07 7.51
N LEU A 92 0.57 4.69 6.98
CA LEU A 92 1.82 4.99 7.69
C LEU A 92 1.67 6.03 8.81
N SER A 93 0.56 6.79 8.86
CA SER A 93 0.31 7.70 9.97
C SER A 93 -0.05 6.98 11.29
N GLU A 94 -0.43 5.70 11.21
CA GLU A 94 -0.76 4.84 12.36
C GLU A 94 0.14 3.61 12.45
N ARG A 95 0.50 3.01 11.31
CA ARG A 95 1.53 1.98 11.24
C ARG A 95 2.88 2.64 11.41
N THR A 96 3.56 2.33 12.49
CA THR A 96 4.88 2.86 12.82
C THR A 96 5.87 1.73 13.00
N ARG A 97 7.16 2.01 12.76
CA ARG A 97 8.23 1.02 12.89
C ARG A 97 8.29 0.42 14.30
N GLU A 98 7.98 1.21 15.32
CA GLU A 98 8.08 0.81 16.73
C GLU A 98 6.92 -0.10 17.16
N ARG A 99 5.73 0.07 16.58
CA ARG A 99 4.54 -0.70 16.96
C ARG A 99 4.40 -2.00 16.20
N ASP A 100 4.64 -1.96 14.89
CA ASP A 100 4.51 -3.11 14.00
C ASP A 100 5.52 -2.97 12.85
N PRO A 101 6.80 -3.31 13.09
CA PRO A 101 7.88 -3.05 12.15
C PRO A 101 7.64 -3.72 10.80
N VAL A 102 7.13 -4.96 10.80
CA VAL A 102 6.88 -5.73 9.58
C VAL A 102 5.77 -5.10 8.75
N LYS A 103 4.60 -4.77 9.33
CA LYS A 103 3.53 -4.11 8.55
C LYS A 103 3.94 -2.73 8.08
N TRP A 104 4.71 -2.00 8.88
CA TRP A 104 5.27 -0.72 8.49
C TRP A 104 6.21 -0.88 7.28
N ALA A 105 7.10 -1.88 7.28
CA ALA A 105 8.03 -2.15 6.20
C ALA A 105 7.32 -2.53 4.89
N PHE A 106 6.30 -3.40 4.93
CA PHE A 106 5.49 -3.69 3.75
C PHE A 106 4.77 -2.45 3.20
N THR A 107 4.26 -1.59 4.10
CA THR A 107 3.59 -0.35 3.68
C THR A 107 4.59 0.62 3.03
N GLN A 108 5.79 0.75 3.59
CA GLN A 108 6.88 1.54 2.99
C GLN A 108 7.34 0.99 1.63
N TYR A 109 7.48 -0.33 1.53
CA TYR A 109 7.85 -0.99 0.28
C TYR A 109 6.82 -0.69 -0.82
N ASN A 110 5.53 -0.88 -0.54
CA ASN A 110 4.47 -0.62 -1.52
C ASN A 110 4.31 0.86 -1.86
N LEU A 111 4.50 1.76 -0.88
CA LEU A 111 4.58 3.20 -1.15
C LEU A 111 5.71 3.53 -2.13
N GLY A 112 6.91 3.00 -1.88
CA GLY A 112 8.06 3.23 -2.73
C GLY A 112 7.86 2.71 -4.15
N VAL A 113 7.31 1.49 -4.32
CA VAL A 113 6.98 0.92 -5.63
C VAL A 113 5.92 1.75 -6.36
N ALA A 114 4.86 2.18 -5.68
CA ALA A 114 3.81 3.00 -6.28
C ALA A 114 4.35 4.37 -6.74
N ILE A 115 5.22 5.00 -5.96
CA ILE A 115 5.88 6.25 -6.35
C ILE A 115 6.73 6.03 -7.60
N LEU A 116 7.52 4.95 -7.67
CA LEU A 116 8.35 4.67 -8.86
C LEU A 116 7.50 4.50 -10.13
N ALA A 117 6.43 3.70 -10.04
CA ALA A 117 5.53 3.49 -11.17
C ALA A 117 4.92 4.82 -11.64
N PHE A 118 4.57 5.71 -10.69
CA PHE A 118 4.02 7.03 -10.99
C PHE A 118 5.04 7.95 -11.68
N GLU A 119 6.30 7.93 -11.23
CA GLU A 119 7.37 8.74 -11.81
C GLU A 119 7.74 8.34 -13.23
N GLU A 120 7.81 7.04 -13.51
CA GLU A 120 8.17 6.50 -14.82
C GLU A 120 7.17 6.91 -15.91
N ARG A 121 5.92 7.19 -15.53
CA ARG A 121 4.88 7.73 -16.42
C ARG A 121 5.04 9.23 -16.72
N GLY A 122 6.04 9.89 -16.15
CA GLY A 122 6.43 11.27 -16.50
C GLY A 122 6.36 12.30 -15.36
N ASN A 123 5.96 11.90 -14.15
CA ASN A 123 5.77 12.82 -13.02
C ASN A 123 6.99 12.80 -12.07
N ARG A 124 8.07 13.49 -12.46
CA ARG A 124 9.41 13.39 -11.86
C ARG A 124 9.63 14.22 -10.60
N SER A 125 8.88 13.99 -9.53
CA SER A 125 9.04 14.74 -8.27
C SER A 125 9.13 13.90 -6.99
N GLY A 126 8.93 12.59 -7.05
CA GLY A 126 8.84 11.68 -5.90
C GLY A 126 10.06 10.77 -5.65
N GLY A 127 11.08 10.76 -6.51
CA GLY A 127 12.08 9.69 -6.51
C GLY A 127 12.95 9.63 -5.26
N SER A 128 13.14 10.76 -4.57
CA SER A 128 13.82 10.75 -3.26
C SER A 128 12.97 10.05 -2.20
N GLU A 129 11.65 10.27 -2.18
CA GLU A 129 10.74 9.61 -1.25
C GLU A 129 10.67 8.11 -1.51
N ALA A 130 10.67 7.69 -2.78
CA ALA A 130 10.73 6.28 -3.14
C ALA A 130 12.01 5.60 -2.60
N VAL A 131 13.16 6.24 -2.78
CA VAL A 131 14.45 5.74 -2.24
C VAL A 131 14.40 5.62 -0.72
N ASP A 132 13.87 6.62 -0.02
CA ASP A 132 13.80 6.64 1.44
C ASP A 132 12.85 5.55 1.99
N ALA A 133 11.68 5.38 1.36
CA ALA A 133 10.70 4.36 1.71
C ALA A 133 11.25 2.93 1.48
N LEU A 134 11.88 2.68 0.33
CA LEU A 134 12.45 1.38 0.00
C LEU A 134 13.66 1.03 0.88
N SER A 135 14.52 2.01 1.17
CA SER A 135 15.65 1.83 2.09
C SER A 135 15.18 1.51 3.50
N SER A 136 14.10 2.16 3.94
CA SER A 136 13.46 1.91 5.23
C SER A 136 12.89 0.50 5.35
N ALA A 137 12.15 0.05 4.32
CA ALA A 137 11.63 -1.31 4.26
C ALA A 137 12.74 -2.37 4.25
N LEU A 138 13.76 -2.18 3.40
CA LEU A 138 14.92 -3.06 3.28
C LEU A 138 15.61 -3.27 4.64
N GLY A 139 15.82 -2.20 5.40
CA GLY A 139 16.45 -2.26 6.72
C GLY A 139 15.66 -3.08 7.73
N VAL A 140 14.33 -3.07 7.67
CA VAL A 140 13.49 -3.91 8.54
C VAL A 140 13.48 -5.35 8.06
N PHE A 141 13.32 -5.61 6.76
CA PHE A 141 13.37 -6.98 6.25
C PHE A 141 14.70 -7.68 6.56
N ALA A 142 15.82 -6.95 6.50
CA ALA A 142 17.11 -7.47 6.95
C ALA A 142 17.11 -7.80 8.45
N ALA A 143 16.59 -6.90 9.30
CA ALA A 143 16.55 -7.11 10.76
C ALA A 143 15.66 -8.29 11.16
N GLU A 144 14.55 -8.49 10.44
CA GLU A 144 13.57 -9.56 10.65
C GLU A 144 13.92 -10.85 9.89
N GLN A 145 15.06 -10.91 9.20
CA GLN A 145 15.54 -12.06 8.42
C GLN A 145 14.57 -12.52 7.31
N MET A 146 13.83 -11.58 6.73
CA MET A 146 12.86 -11.79 5.66
C MET A 146 13.55 -11.72 4.28
N GLN A 147 14.28 -12.78 3.92
CA GLN A 147 15.20 -12.78 2.78
C GLN A 147 14.53 -12.48 1.43
N VAL A 148 13.32 -13.03 1.20
CA VAL A 148 12.60 -12.82 -0.07
C VAL A 148 12.22 -11.35 -0.22
N GLU A 149 11.59 -10.79 0.81
CA GLU A 149 11.16 -9.40 0.85
C GLU A 149 12.34 -8.43 0.81
N HIS A 150 13.43 -8.79 1.48
CA HIS A 150 14.69 -8.05 1.42
C HIS A 150 15.19 -7.94 -0.04
N ASP A 151 15.29 -9.06 -0.74
CA ASP A 151 15.84 -9.07 -2.11
C ASP A 151 14.92 -8.34 -3.09
N THR A 152 13.61 -8.48 -2.94
CA THR A 152 12.62 -7.72 -3.71
C THR A 152 12.72 -6.21 -3.44
N ALA A 153 12.83 -5.79 -2.18
CA ALA A 153 13.01 -4.39 -1.82
C ALA A 153 14.33 -3.82 -2.35
N LEU A 154 15.41 -4.62 -2.36
CA LEU A 154 16.72 -4.22 -2.88
C LEU A 154 16.65 -3.97 -4.40
N LEU A 155 15.97 -4.82 -5.15
CA LEU A 155 15.77 -4.64 -6.59
C LEU A 155 14.99 -3.35 -6.89
N ALA A 156 13.90 -3.10 -6.16
CA ALA A 156 13.12 -1.87 -6.29
C ALA A 156 13.95 -0.63 -5.91
N LEU A 157 14.75 -0.69 -4.84
CA LEU A 157 15.62 0.41 -4.41
C LEU A 157 16.66 0.76 -5.47
N ARG A 158 17.29 -0.25 -6.08
CA ARG A 158 18.27 -0.03 -7.16
C ARG A 158 17.62 0.65 -8.36
N ARG A 159 16.40 0.24 -8.73
CA ARG A 159 15.61 0.92 -9.77
C ARG A 159 15.35 2.38 -9.43
N ALA A 160 14.95 2.67 -8.19
CA ALA A 160 14.73 4.05 -7.70
C ALA A 160 16.00 4.92 -7.80
N GLN A 161 17.13 4.37 -7.39
CA GLN A 161 18.42 5.05 -7.42
C GLN A 161 18.89 5.36 -8.85
N LEU A 162 18.63 4.45 -9.79
CA LEU A 162 18.90 4.67 -11.21
C LEU A 162 18.05 5.81 -11.79
N LEU A 163 16.74 5.83 -11.50
CA LEU A 163 15.84 6.87 -11.99
C LEU A 163 16.19 8.26 -11.43
N THR A 164 16.69 8.33 -10.19
CA THR A 164 17.07 9.58 -9.52
C THR A 164 18.51 10.02 -9.77
N GLY A 165 19.32 9.22 -10.49
CA GLY A 165 20.75 9.48 -10.68
C GLY A 165 21.58 9.34 -9.38
N LYS A 166 21.01 8.73 -8.34
CA LYS A 166 21.63 8.51 -7.02
C LYS A 166 22.12 7.07 -6.87
N LEU A 167 22.94 6.56 -7.80
CA LEU A 167 23.59 5.27 -7.59
C LEU A 167 24.54 5.35 -6.38
N PRO A 168 24.50 4.39 -5.43
CA PRO A 168 25.66 4.11 -4.61
C PRO A 168 26.74 3.62 -5.56
N VAL A 169 27.88 4.31 -5.57
CA VAL A 169 29.07 3.80 -6.25
C VAL A 169 29.39 2.46 -5.60
N GLU A 170 29.12 1.35 -6.30
CA GLU A 170 29.53 0.03 -5.84
C GLU A 170 31.05 0.06 -5.65
N ALA A 171 31.50 -0.10 -4.40
CA ALA A 171 32.90 -0.26 -4.08
C ALA A 171 33.40 -1.52 -4.80
N ARG A 172 34.31 -1.31 -5.74
CA ARG A 172 35.02 -2.36 -6.51
C ARG A 172 35.75 -3.34 -5.61
#